data_AF-A0A939XGZ8-F1
#
_entry.id   AF-A0A939XGZ8-F1
#
_cell.length_a   1.000
_cell.length_b   1.000
_cell.length_c   1.000
_cell.angle_alpha   90.00
_cell.angle_beta   90.00
_cell.angle_gamma   90.00
#
_symmetry.space_group_name_H-M   'P 1'
#
loop_
_entity.id
_entity.type
_entity.pdbx_description
1 polymer ?
#
loop_
_entity_poly.entity_id
_entity_poly.type
_entity_poly.pdbx_seq_one_letter_code
_entity_poly.pdbx_strand_id
1 'polypeptide(L)'
;MHKIGFDNNAYLEKQSENIIKRLNKFGSKLYLEFGGKLFDDYHASRVLTGFEPDSKIKMLEKLKDEAEIVIAINAGDIEKNKVRGDLGITYDMDVLRLIDAFRGYGLYVSSVVITRFEGQTNAISYKNKLEQLGLKVYLHYPIAGYPSNLSLIISDEGYGRNEYIETTRRIVVVTAPGPGSGKMATCLSQLYHENLRGVKAGYAKFETFPIWNLPL
;
A
#
# COMPACT_ATOMS: atom_id res chain seq x y z
N MET A 1 7.62 15.65 -32.49
CA MET A 1 7.67 14.38 -31.73
C MET A 1 8.74 14.52 -30.66
N HIS A 2 8.40 14.42 -29.37
CA HIS A 2 9.40 14.48 -28.31
C HIS A 2 10.32 13.25 -28.43
N LYS A 3 11.63 13.43 -28.25
CA LYS A 3 12.59 12.31 -28.23
C LYS A 3 12.33 11.48 -26.98
N ILE A 4 12.11 10.18 -27.15
CA ILE A 4 11.95 9.23 -26.04
C ILE A 4 13.31 9.05 -25.37
N GLY A 5 13.35 9.23 -24.05
CA GLY A 5 14.55 9.07 -23.21
C GLY A 5 14.40 8.00 -22.12
N PHE A 6 13.21 7.42 -21.97
CA PHE A 6 12.91 6.36 -21.02
C PHE A 6 12.25 5.18 -21.75
N ASP A 7 12.80 3.99 -21.57
CA ASP A 7 12.24 2.74 -22.11
C ASP A 7 11.21 2.15 -21.14
N ASN A 8 9.93 2.36 -21.43
CA ASN A 8 8.85 1.89 -20.57
C ASN A 8 8.76 0.37 -20.53
N ASN A 9 8.95 -0.31 -21.66
CA ASN A 9 8.83 -1.77 -21.72
C ASN A 9 9.92 -2.43 -20.89
N ALA A 10 11.16 -1.94 -21.02
CA ALA A 10 12.28 -2.40 -20.19
C ALA A 10 12.02 -2.13 -18.70
N TYR A 11 11.37 -1.02 -18.35
CA TYR A 11 10.96 -0.74 -16.97
C TYR A 11 9.93 -1.77 -16.47
N LEU A 12 8.86 -2.04 -17.21
CA LEU A 12 7.82 -2.99 -16.81
C LEU A 12 8.42 -4.39 -16.55
N GLU A 13 9.32 -4.85 -17.41
CA GLU A 13 10.02 -6.13 -17.26
C GLU A 13 10.98 -6.12 -16.07
N LYS A 14 11.96 -5.21 -16.06
CA LYS A 14 13.00 -5.19 -15.02
C LYS A 14 12.42 -4.94 -13.63
N GLN A 15 11.41 -4.08 -13.51
CA GLN A 15 10.84 -3.73 -12.22
C GLN A 15 10.03 -4.88 -11.61
N SER A 16 9.22 -5.58 -12.42
CA SER A 16 8.47 -6.76 -11.98
C SER A 16 9.42 -7.90 -11.58
N GLU A 17 10.46 -8.17 -12.39
CA GLU A 17 11.51 -9.12 -12.04
C GLU A 17 12.22 -8.79 -10.72
N ASN A 18 12.54 -7.52 -10.49
CA ASN A 18 13.23 -7.12 -9.26
C ASN A 18 12.35 -7.27 -8.01
N ILE A 19 11.03 -7.10 -8.13
CA ILE A 19 10.09 -7.39 -7.05
C ILE A 19 10.06 -8.89 -6.75
N ILE A 20 10.02 -9.75 -7.78
CA ILE A 20 10.10 -11.21 -7.59
C ILE A 20 11.45 -11.63 -6.98
N LYS A 21 12.56 -11.08 -7.47
CA LYS A 21 13.89 -11.30 -6.88
C LYS A 21 13.92 -10.88 -5.40
N ARG A 22 13.23 -9.80 -5.03
CA ARG A 22 13.11 -9.36 -3.64
C ARG A 22 12.27 -10.32 -2.80
N LEU A 23 11.12 -10.77 -3.31
CA LEU A 23 10.30 -11.80 -2.66
C LEU A 23 11.13 -13.04 -2.36
N ASN A 24 11.85 -13.56 -3.36
CA ASN A 24 12.66 -14.77 -3.22
C ASN A 24 13.81 -14.62 -2.22
N LYS A 25 14.34 -13.40 -2.01
CA LYS A 25 15.34 -13.13 -0.95
C LYS A 25 14.76 -13.27 0.45
N PHE A 26 13.49 -12.94 0.64
CA PHE A 26 12.82 -13.08 1.95
C PHE A 26 12.22 -14.47 2.17
N GLY A 27 12.03 -15.25 1.09
CA GLY A 27 11.56 -16.62 1.12
C GLY A 27 10.13 -16.73 0.61
N SER A 28 9.14 -16.52 1.49
CA SER A 28 7.74 -16.88 1.19
C SER A 28 6.80 -15.71 0.94
N LYS A 29 7.07 -14.52 1.49
CA LYS A 29 6.11 -13.40 1.45
C LYS A 29 6.79 -12.03 1.46
N LEU A 30 6.21 -11.07 0.76
CA LEU A 30 6.68 -9.70 0.64
C LEU A 30 5.53 -8.73 0.90
N TYR A 31 5.68 -7.87 1.90
CA TYR A 31 4.86 -6.69 2.10
C TYR A 31 5.57 -5.47 1.48
N LEU A 32 4.99 -4.92 0.43
CA LEU A 32 5.56 -3.85 -0.37
C LEU A 32 4.79 -2.55 -0.12
N GLU A 33 5.39 -1.61 0.62
CA GLU A 33 4.83 -0.26 0.72
C GLU A 33 4.96 0.44 -0.62
N PHE A 34 3.83 0.80 -1.22
CA PHE A 34 3.77 1.58 -2.44
C PHE A 34 3.51 3.05 -2.12
N GLY A 35 4.54 3.88 -2.33
CA GLY A 35 4.48 5.33 -2.15
C GLY A 35 4.10 6.08 -3.43
N GLY A 36 3.54 7.27 -3.24
CA GLY A 36 3.28 8.23 -4.33
C GLY A 36 2.05 7.92 -5.19
N LYS A 37 1.96 8.63 -6.32
CA LYS A 37 0.87 8.47 -7.29
C LYS A 37 1.02 7.15 -8.05
N LEU A 38 -0.09 6.44 -8.19
CA LEU A 38 -0.15 5.12 -8.84
C LEU A 38 -0.66 5.19 -10.28
N PHE A 39 -1.75 5.93 -10.49
CA PHE A 39 -2.52 5.93 -11.75
C PHE A 39 -2.26 7.18 -12.62
N ASP A 40 -1.81 8.26 -12.00
CA ASP A 40 -1.78 9.60 -12.56
C ASP A 40 -0.41 10.28 -12.35
N ASP A 41 0.69 9.53 -12.52
CA ASP A 41 2.05 10.07 -12.34
C ASP A 41 2.51 10.90 -13.55
N TYR A 42 1.77 11.98 -13.81
CA TYR A 42 2.09 12.95 -14.85
C TYR A 42 3.41 13.69 -14.56
N HIS A 43 3.85 13.73 -13.30
CA HIS A 43 5.16 14.27 -12.97
C HIS A 43 6.26 13.37 -13.53
N ALA A 44 6.24 12.06 -13.22
CA ALA A 44 7.18 11.10 -13.80
C ALA A 44 7.15 11.10 -15.32
N SER A 45 5.96 11.19 -15.92
CA SER A 45 5.81 11.19 -17.39
C SER A 45 6.49 12.39 -18.07
N ARG A 46 6.47 13.56 -17.42
CA ARG A 46 7.15 14.77 -17.92
C ARG A 46 8.67 14.72 -17.68
N VAL A 47 9.10 14.18 -16.54
CA VAL A 47 10.51 14.13 -16.14
C VAL A 47 11.26 13.02 -16.88
N LEU A 48 10.66 11.84 -17.00
CA LEU A 48 11.20 10.65 -17.65
C LEU A 48 10.45 10.47 -18.98
N THR A 49 10.87 11.17 -20.04
CA THR A 49 10.15 11.18 -21.32
C THR A 49 10.07 9.76 -21.91
N GLY A 50 8.89 9.14 -21.85
CA GLY A 50 8.66 7.74 -22.23
C GLY A 50 8.03 6.91 -21.10
N PHE A 51 8.12 7.36 -19.84
CA PHE A 51 7.34 6.82 -18.73
C PHE A 51 5.87 7.23 -18.89
N GLU A 52 4.96 6.26 -18.81
CA GLU A 52 3.51 6.51 -18.89
C GLU A 52 2.90 6.77 -17.49
N PRO A 53 1.84 7.58 -17.37
CA PRO A 53 1.25 7.93 -16.06
C PRO A 53 0.84 6.73 -15.21
N ASP A 54 0.49 5.62 -15.86
CA ASP A 54 0.00 4.36 -15.29
C ASP A 54 1.04 3.23 -15.32
N SER A 55 2.31 3.52 -15.65
CA SER A 55 3.36 2.49 -15.80
C SER A 55 3.54 1.61 -14.56
N LYS A 56 3.33 2.17 -13.35
CA LYS A 56 3.41 1.42 -12.09
C LYS A 56 2.32 0.35 -11.99
N ILE A 57 1.12 0.66 -12.47
CA ILE A 57 -0.01 -0.26 -12.45
C ILE A 57 0.16 -1.32 -13.53
N LYS A 58 0.56 -0.93 -14.74
CA LYS A 58 0.93 -1.90 -15.81
C LYS A 58 2.05 -2.84 -15.36
N MET A 59 2.99 -2.36 -14.55
CA MET A 59 4.02 -3.19 -13.95
C MET A 59 3.44 -4.19 -12.93
N LEU A 60 2.53 -3.74 -12.06
CA LEU A 60 1.82 -4.62 -11.12
C LEU A 60 0.91 -5.63 -11.82
N GLU A 61 0.34 -5.28 -12.98
CA GLU A 61 -0.48 -6.18 -13.79
C GLU A 61 0.31 -7.43 -14.23
N LYS A 62 1.61 -7.28 -14.52
CA LYS A 62 2.50 -8.44 -14.79
C LYS A 62 2.65 -9.38 -13.58
N LEU A 63 2.34 -8.90 -12.38
CA LEU A 63 2.40 -9.65 -11.12
C LEU A 63 1.00 -10.02 -10.61
N LYS A 64 -0.06 -9.81 -11.39
CA LYS A 64 -1.45 -9.88 -10.91
C LYS A 64 -1.86 -11.25 -10.36
N ASP A 65 -1.19 -12.34 -10.71
CA ASP A 65 -1.51 -13.66 -10.16
C ASP A 65 -0.84 -13.90 -8.79
N GLU A 66 0.21 -13.14 -8.50
CA GLU A 66 1.01 -13.25 -7.27
C GLU A 66 0.83 -12.08 -6.29
N ALA A 67 0.21 -10.98 -6.75
CA ALA A 67 0.08 -9.74 -5.99
C ALA A 67 -1.36 -9.48 -5.56
N GLU A 68 -1.60 -9.20 -4.28
CA GLU A 68 -2.86 -8.65 -3.79
C GLU A 68 -2.65 -7.26 -3.18
N ILE A 69 -3.71 -6.44 -3.20
CA ILE A 69 -3.67 -5.05 -2.78
C ILE A 69 -4.38 -4.88 -1.44
N VAL A 70 -3.70 -4.25 -0.49
CA VAL A 70 -4.24 -3.77 0.78
C VAL A 70 -4.21 -2.24 0.78
N ILE A 71 -5.34 -1.61 1.08
CA ILE A 71 -5.44 -0.15 1.11
C ILE A 71 -5.54 0.32 2.56
N ALA A 72 -4.57 1.11 3.02
CA ALA A 72 -4.55 1.71 4.34
C ALA A 72 -5.20 3.10 4.34
N ILE A 73 -6.01 3.38 5.36
CA ILE A 73 -6.62 4.69 5.61
C ILE A 73 -6.59 5.00 7.10
N ASN A 74 -6.28 6.25 7.46
CA ASN A 74 -6.19 6.67 8.86
C ASN A 74 -7.57 7.05 9.39
N ALA A 75 -7.98 6.49 10.53
CA ALA A 75 -9.27 6.75 11.16
C ALA A 75 -9.50 8.23 11.47
N GLY A 76 -8.45 8.96 11.91
CA GLY A 76 -8.51 10.39 12.15
C GLY A 76 -8.62 11.22 10.88
N ASP A 77 -8.10 10.74 9.74
CA ASP A 77 -8.28 11.40 8.44
C ASP A 77 -9.72 11.21 7.92
N ILE A 78 -10.35 10.05 8.19
CA ILE A 78 -11.78 9.82 7.95
C ILE A 78 -12.61 10.77 8.81
N GLU A 79 -12.32 10.82 10.12
CA GLU A 79 -13.07 11.64 11.07
C GLU A 79 -13.06 13.13 10.69
N LYS A 80 -11.93 13.61 10.16
CA LYS A 80 -11.76 15.01 9.71
C LYS A 80 -12.23 15.27 8.28
N ASN A 81 -12.79 14.28 7.59
CA ASN A 81 -13.14 14.36 6.16
C ASN A 81 -11.98 14.91 5.32
N LYS A 82 -10.76 14.41 5.57
CA LYS A 82 -9.56 14.95 4.93
C LYS A 82 -9.66 14.83 3.42
N VAL A 83 -9.42 15.95 2.74
CA VAL A 83 -9.50 16.05 1.27
C VAL A 83 -8.12 15.79 0.66
N ARG A 84 -8.10 15.02 -0.43
CA ARG A 84 -6.93 14.81 -1.26
C ARG A 84 -6.79 15.98 -2.23
N GLY A 85 -5.74 16.77 -2.07
CA GLY A 85 -5.61 18.09 -2.72
C GLY A 85 -5.57 18.08 -4.25
N ASP A 86 -5.12 16.99 -4.87
CA ASP A 86 -5.05 16.87 -6.34
C ASP A 86 -6.38 16.43 -6.99
N LEU A 87 -7.24 15.72 -6.25
CA LEU A 87 -8.51 15.19 -6.77
C LEU A 87 -9.75 15.90 -6.22
N GLY A 88 -9.62 16.66 -5.12
CA GLY A 88 -10.73 17.37 -4.49
C GLY A 88 -11.76 16.47 -3.80
N ILE A 89 -11.46 15.18 -3.61
CA ILE A 89 -12.32 14.21 -2.92
C ILE A 89 -11.74 13.84 -1.56
N THR A 90 -12.59 13.40 -0.64
CA THR A 90 -12.18 12.93 0.68
C THR A 90 -11.42 11.61 0.60
N TYR A 91 -10.58 11.31 1.60
CA TYR A 91 -9.74 10.10 1.61
C TYR A 91 -10.56 8.81 1.57
N ASP A 92 -11.73 8.79 2.21
CA ASP A 92 -12.66 7.66 2.23
C ASP A 92 -13.31 7.42 0.85
N MET A 93 -13.58 8.49 0.08
CA MET A 93 -13.97 8.39 -1.32
C MET A 93 -12.81 7.92 -2.20
N ASP A 94 -11.58 8.39 -1.94
CA ASP A 94 -10.40 7.99 -2.71
C ASP A 94 -10.06 6.51 -2.52
N VAL A 95 -10.31 5.92 -1.34
CA VAL A 95 -10.19 4.46 -1.14
C VAL A 95 -11.11 3.70 -2.10
N LEU A 96 -12.38 4.09 -2.22
CA LEU A 96 -13.32 3.43 -3.15
C LEU A 96 -12.85 3.60 -4.60
N ARG A 97 -12.40 4.80 -4.97
CA ARG A 97 -11.82 5.07 -6.30
C ARG A 97 -10.59 4.20 -6.57
N LEU A 98 -9.70 4.02 -5.60
CA LEU A 98 -8.53 3.14 -5.72
C LEU A 98 -8.96 1.68 -5.91
N ILE A 99 -9.95 1.20 -5.15
CA ILE A 99 -10.49 -0.16 -5.28
C ILE A 99 -10.96 -0.40 -6.71
N ASP A 100 -11.82 0.48 -7.24
CA ASP A 100 -12.37 0.36 -8.58
C ASP A 100 -11.28 0.44 -9.64
N ALA A 101 -10.31 1.35 -9.47
CA ALA A 101 -9.19 1.49 -10.38
C ALA A 101 -8.35 0.20 -10.43
N PHE A 102 -7.95 -0.37 -9.28
CA PHE A 102 -7.20 -1.63 -9.26
C PHE A 102 -7.98 -2.78 -9.90
N ARG A 103 -9.27 -2.92 -9.58
CA ARG A 103 -10.14 -3.94 -10.18
C ARG A 103 -10.27 -3.78 -11.70
N GLY A 104 -10.28 -2.55 -12.20
CA GLY A 104 -10.26 -2.25 -13.63
C GLY A 104 -9.03 -2.78 -14.38
N TYR A 105 -7.89 -2.90 -13.69
CA TYR A 105 -6.67 -3.54 -14.22
C TYR A 105 -6.56 -5.04 -13.87
N GLY A 106 -7.64 -5.65 -13.36
CA GLY A 106 -7.66 -7.06 -12.97
C GLY A 106 -6.83 -7.38 -11.72
N LEU A 107 -6.44 -6.37 -10.93
CA LEU A 107 -5.69 -6.57 -9.69
C LEU A 107 -6.66 -6.88 -8.54
N TYR A 108 -6.30 -7.90 -7.74
CA TYR A 108 -7.10 -8.31 -6.60
C TYR A 108 -6.90 -7.36 -5.42
N VAL A 109 -7.94 -6.63 -5.04
CA VAL A 109 -7.98 -5.87 -3.79
C VAL A 109 -8.55 -6.75 -2.70
N SER A 110 -7.71 -7.18 -1.75
CA SER A 110 -8.08 -8.15 -0.73
C SER A 110 -8.77 -7.51 0.46
N SER A 111 -8.31 -6.34 0.91
CA SER A 111 -8.88 -5.67 2.08
C SER A 111 -8.55 -4.19 2.20
N VAL A 112 -9.31 -3.51 3.06
CA VAL A 112 -8.99 -2.18 3.58
C VAL A 112 -8.54 -2.31 5.04
N VAL A 113 -7.53 -1.55 5.45
CA VAL A 113 -7.14 -1.43 6.85
C VAL A 113 -7.36 -0.01 7.34
N ILE A 114 -8.13 0.14 8.41
CA ILE A 114 -8.35 1.41 9.10
C ILE A 114 -7.32 1.49 10.22
N THR A 115 -6.34 2.38 10.06
CA THR A 115 -5.23 2.56 10.99
C THR A 115 -5.52 3.63 12.03
N ARG A 116 -4.88 3.52 13.19
CA ARG A 116 -5.07 4.42 14.34
C ARG A 116 -6.54 4.51 14.77
N PHE A 117 -7.24 3.40 14.72
CA PHE A 117 -8.63 3.31 15.14
C PHE A 117 -8.75 3.44 16.66
N GLU A 118 -9.60 4.36 17.12
CA GLU A 118 -9.88 4.64 18.54
C GLU A 118 -11.39 4.71 18.81
N GLY A 119 -12.22 4.18 17.91
CA GLY A 119 -13.69 4.22 18.04
C GLY A 119 -14.34 5.49 17.48
N GLN A 120 -13.69 6.16 16.52
CA GLN A 120 -14.23 7.36 15.88
C GLN A 120 -15.53 7.05 15.12
N THR A 121 -16.57 7.88 15.29
CA THR A 121 -17.91 7.62 14.75
C THR A 121 -17.93 7.49 13.23
N ASN A 122 -17.21 8.37 12.51
CA ASN A 122 -17.18 8.31 11.05
C ASN A 122 -16.36 7.11 10.56
N ALA A 123 -15.30 6.73 11.29
CA ALA A 123 -14.53 5.52 10.97
C ALA A 123 -15.36 4.24 11.14
N ILE A 124 -16.19 4.14 12.19
CA ILE A 124 -17.12 3.03 12.39
C ILE A 124 -18.14 2.97 11.26
N SER A 125 -18.74 4.11 10.91
CA SER A 125 -19.73 4.20 9.83
C SER A 125 -19.13 3.80 8.49
N TYR A 126 -17.90 4.24 8.23
CA TYR A 126 -17.16 3.89 7.02
C TYR A 126 -16.79 2.40 6.96
N LYS A 127 -16.34 1.80 8.07
CA LYS A 127 -16.13 0.35 8.19
C LYS A 127 -17.38 -0.42 7.78
N ASN A 128 -18.53 -0.08 8.36
CA ASN A 128 -19.80 -0.75 8.07
C ASN A 128 -20.18 -0.61 6.59
N LYS A 129 -19.96 0.57 5.99
CA LYS A 129 -20.19 0.81 4.57
C LYS A 129 -19.32 -0.09 3.69
N LEU A 130 -18.03 -0.22 3.99
CA LEU A 130 -17.12 -1.09 3.24
C LEU A 130 -17.51 -2.57 3.35
N GLU A 131 -17.90 -3.03 4.54
CA GLU A 131 -18.35 -4.40 4.77
C GLU A 131 -19.66 -4.70 4.03
N GLN A 132 -20.60 -3.75 3.98
CA GLN A 132 -21.83 -3.87 3.16
C GLN A 132 -21.53 -3.96 1.66
N LEU A 133 -20.43 -3.39 1.20
CA LEU A 133 -19.93 -3.55 -0.17
C LEU A 133 -19.15 -4.86 -0.39
N GLY A 134 -19.12 -5.74 0.61
CA GLY A 134 -18.44 -7.04 0.55
C GLY A 134 -16.92 -6.97 0.68
N LEU A 135 -16.37 -5.86 1.18
CA LEU A 135 -14.94 -5.71 1.41
C LEU A 135 -14.58 -6.20 2.82
N LYS A 136 -13.45 -6.92 2.93
CA LYS A 136 -12.85 -7.20 4.23
C LYS A 136 -12.22 -5.93 4.79
N VAL A 137 -12.52 -5.61 6.05
CA VAL A 137 -11.96 -4.45 6.74
C VAL A 137 -11.28 -4.90 8.01
N TYR A 138 -10.05 -4.43 8.22
CA TYR A 138 -9.26 -4.72 9.42
C TYR A 138 -8.97 -3.43 10.21
N LEU A 139 -8.88 -3.57 11.53
CA LEU A 139 -8.61 -2.47 12.45
C LEU A 139 -7.20 -2.55 13.02
N HIS A 140 -6.43 -1.47 12.83
CA HIS A 140 -5.12 -1.27 13.44
C HIS A 140 -5.20 -0.10 14.43
N TYR A 141 -4.58 -0.26 15.59
CA TYR A 141 -4.71 0.64 16.73
C TYR A 141 -3.46 1.51 16.92
N PRO A 142 -3.58 2.67 17.58
CA PRO A 142 -2.40 3.43 17.98
C PRO A 142 -1.54 2.64 18.97
N ILE A 143 -0.22 2.68 18.78
CA ILE A 143 0.75 2.10 19.70
C ILE A 143 1.45 3.24 20.45
N ALA A 144 1.37 3.22 21.78
CA ALA A 144 1.99 4.23 22.62
C ALA A 144 3.52 4.22 22.45
N GLY A 145 4.12 5.41 22.35
CA GLY A 145 5.58 5.54 22.20
C GLY A 145 6.14 5.07 20.85
N TYR A 146 5.31 4.83 19.83
CA TYR A 146 5.77 4.56 18.47
C TYR A 146 6.41 5.82 17.86
N PRO A 147 7.61 5.74 17.23
CA PRO A 147 8.36 4.54 16.88
C PRO A 147 9.47 4.12 17.87
N SER A 148 9.59 4.79 19.02
CA SER A 148 10.77 4.69 19.89
C SER A 148 10.77 3.51 20.87
N ASN A 149 9.60 3.05 21.33
CA ASN A 149 9.51 1.97 22.33
C ASN A 149 9.45 0.58 21.68
N LEU A 150 10.59 0.07 21.21
CA LEU A 150 10.66 -1.20 20.46
C LEU A 150 10.06 -2.40 21.22
N SER A 151 10.32 -2.51 22.53
CA SER A 151 9.81 -3.63 23.34
C SER A 151 8.28 -3.65 23.40
N LEU A 152 7.64 -2.48 23.48
CA LEU A 152 6.18 -2.39 23.42
C LEU A 152 5.67 -2.64 22.00
N ILE A 153 6.32 -2.07 20.99
CA ILE A 153 5.91 -2.19 19.59
C ILE A 153 5.88 -3.67 19.15
N ILE A 154 6.92 -4.44 19.48
CA ILE A 154 7.05 -5.86 19.12
C ILE A 154 6.52 -6.74 20.25
N SER A 155 5.28 -6.49 20.67
CA SER A 155 4.60 -7.25 21.73
C SER A 155 3.12 -7.43 21.43
N ASP A 156 2.45 -8.24 22.25
CA ASP A 156 1.01 -8.45 22.19
C ASP A 156 0.23 -7.13 22.41
N GLU A 157 0.78 -6.20 23.19
CA GLU A 157 0.20 -4.88 23.47
C GLU A 157 0.56 -3.81 22.40
N GLY A 158 1.49 -4.13 21.51
CA GLY A 158 1.86 -3.31 20.36
C GLY A 158 1.21 -3.82 19.08
N TYR A 159 2.02 -4.40 18.19
CA TYR A 159 1.51 -5.00 16.96
C TYR A 159 0.51 -6.14 17.22
N GLY A 160 0.59 -6.87 18.33
CA GLY A 160 -0.36 -7.94 18.61
C GLY A 160 -1.81 -7.49 18.84
N ARG A 161 -2.04 -6.21 19.16
CA ARG A 161 -3.39 -5.63 19.25
C ARG A 161 -4.01 -5.44 17.88
N ASN A 162 -3.21 -5.27 16.83
CA ASN A 162 -3.73 -5.06 15.50
C ASN A 162 -4.36 -6.33 14.96
N GLU A 163 -5.44 -6.19 14.20
CA GLU A 163 -6.03 -7.33 13.52
C GLU A 163 -5.07 -7.81 12.41
N TYR A 164 -4.81 -9.12 12.40
CA TYR A 164 -4.03 -9.76 11.33
C TYR A 164 -4.83 -9.74 10.02
N ILE A 165 -4.26 -9.11 9.01
CA ILE A 165 -4.85 -9.06 7.67
C ILE A 165 -4.57 -10.41 6.99
N GLU A 166 -5.63 -11.18 6.76
CA GLU A 166 -5.52 -12.49 6.11
C GLU A 166 -5.28 -12.30 4.62
N THR A 167 -4.04 -12.55 4.20
CA THR A 167 -3.58 -12.38 2.82
C THR A 167 -3.21 -13.73 2.21
N THR A 168 -3.62 -13.94 0.96
CA THR A 168 -3.51 -15.25 0.27
C THR A 168 -2.35 -15.29 -0.71
N ARG A 169 -1.98 -14.14 -1.28
CA ARG A 169 -0.90 -14.04 -2.27
C ARG A 169 0.44 -13.69 -1.61
N ARG A 170 1.52 -13.98 -2.34
CA ARG A 170 2.90 -13.84 -1.82
C ARG A 170 3.38 -12.40 -1.80
N ILE A 171 2.87 -11.56 -2.70
CA ILE A 171 3.18 -10.14 -2.76
C ILE A 171 1.96 -9.37 -2.27
N VAL A 172 2.10 -8.66 -1.16
CA VAL A 172 1.06 -7.79 -0.61
C VAL A 172 1.48 -6.36 -0.84
N VAL A 173 0.83 -5.70 -1.80
CA VAL A 173 1.05 -4.28 -2.09
C VAL A 173 0.20 -3.47 -1.12
N VAL A 174 0.86 -2.71 -0.24
CA VAL A 174 0.20 -1.83 0.71
C VAL A 174 0.25 -0.40 0.19
N THR A 175 -0.91 0.17 -0.12
CA THR A 175 -1.05 1.54 -0.63
C THR A 175 -2.05 2.35 0.21
N ALA A 176 -2.26 3.63 -0.12
CA ALA A 176 -3.15 4.52 0.59
C ALA A 176 -3.55 5.74 -0.26
N PRO A 177 -4.62 6.46 0.11
CA PRO A 177 -4.95 7.76 -0.49
C PRO A 177 -3.83 8.81 -0.39
N GLY A 178 -2.98 8.73 0.64
CA GLY A 178 -1.95 9.74 0.87
C GLY A 178 -0.90 9.39 1.93
N PRO A 179 -0.04 10.36 2.27
CA PRO A 179 0.91 10.23 3.37
C PRO A 179 0.19 10.21 4.73
N GLY A 180 0.80 9.57 5.73
CA GLY A 180 0.25 9.50 7.09
C GLY A 180 -0.84 8.45 7.31
N SER A 181 -1.20 7.67 6.28
CA SER A 181 -2.23 6.61 6.39
C SER A 181 -1.77 5.32 7.08
N GLY A 182 -0.51 5.22 7.50
CA GLY A 182 0.01 4.07 8.25
C GLY A 182 0.56 2.90 7.42
N LYS A 183 0.81 3.06 6.11
CA LYS A 183 1.29 1.99 5.21
C LYS A 183 2.46 1.16 5.78
N MET A 184 3.53 1.84 6.19
CA MET A 184 4.71 1.17 6.77
C MET A 184 4.37 0.44 8.07
N ALA A 185 3.61 1.08 8.98
CA ALA A 185 3.19 0.45 10.23
C ALA A 185 2.34 -0.81 9.99
N THR A 186 1.42 -0.76 9.01
CA THR A 186 0.66 -1.93 8.56
C THR A 186 1.59 -3.04 8.06
N CYS A 187 2.57 -2.73 7.20
CA CYS A 187 3.52 -3.73 6.70
C CYS A 187 4.27 -4.41 7.85
N LEU A 188 4.79 -3.62 8.79
CA LEU A 188 5.56 -4.14 9.92
C LEU A 188 4.70 -4.94 10.91
N SER A 189 3.45 -4.51 11.14
CA SER A 189 2.46 -5.27 11.92
C SER A 189 2.20 -6.63 11.29
N GLN A 190 2.07 -6.69 9.97
CA GLN A 190 1.90 -7.96 9.27
C GLN A 190 3.14 -8.85 9.40
N LEU A 191 4.35 -8.31 9.27
CA LEU A 191 5.58 -9.07 9.50
C LEU A 191 5.61 -9.73 10.89
N TYR A 192 5.18 -8.99 11.92
CA TYR A 192 5.05 -9.53 13.28
C TYR A 192 4.07 -10.71 13.32
N HIS A 193 2.86 -10.56 12.78
CA HIS A 193 1.86 -11.63 12.79
C HIS A 193 2.20 -12.84 11.90
N GLU A 194 2.90 -12.63 10.78
CA GLU A 194 3.43 -13.69 9.92
C GLU A 194 4.49 -14.50 10.65
N ASN A 195 5.39 -13.82 11.39
CA ASN A 195 6.42 -14.49 12.18
C ASN A 195 5.82 -15.37 13.29
N LEU A 196 4.79 -14.89 13.99
CA LEU A 196 4.05 -15.69 14.97
C LEU A 196 3.40 -16.95 14.35
N ARG A 197 3.13 -16.92 13.04
CA ARG A 197 2.54 -18.03 12.27
C ARG A 197 3.61 -18.88 11.55
N GLY A 198 4.90 -18.63 11.81
CA GLY A 198 6.01 -19.36 11.19
C GLY A 198 6.25 -19.02 9.72
N VAL A 199 5.62 -17.96 9.19
CA VAL A 199 5.81 -17.51 7.81
C VAL A 199 6.95 -16.49 7.74
N LYS A 200 7.93 -16.75 6.87
CA LYS A 200 9.01 -15.80 6.60
C LYS A 200 8.53 -14.73 5.62
N ALA A 201 8.22 -13.56 6.17
CA ALA A 201 7.81 -12.39 5.42
C ALA A 201 8.89 -11.29 5.50
N GLY A 202 9.03 -10.51 4.42
CA GLY A 202 9.90 -9.34 4.40
C GLY A 202 9.16 -8.08 4.00
N TYR A 203 9.78 -6.94 4.31
CA TYR A 203 9.29 -5.62 3.97
C TYR A 203 10.19 -4.96 2.93
N ALA A 204 9.57 -4.27 1.97
CA ALA A 204 10.28 -3.37 1.07
C ALA A 204 9.43 -2.13 0.77
N LYS A 205 10.08 -1.07 0.31
CA LYS A 205 9.43 0.16 -0.13
C LYS A 205 9.65 0.36 -1.61
N PHE A 206 8.60 0.78 -2.30
CA PHE A 206 8.63 1.18 -3.70
C PHE A 206 8.37 2.69 -3.80
N GLU A 207 9.35 3.41 -4.33
CA GLU A 207 9.25 4.83 -4.68
C GLU A 207 9.97 5.07 -6.02
N THR A 208 9.43 5.98 -6.83
CA THR A 208 10.00 6.35 -8.13
C THR A 208 11.05 7.43 -8.01
N PHE A 209 10.85 8.37 -7.09
CA PHE A 209 11.76 9.49 -6.83
C PHE A 209 12.05 9.60 -5.33
N PRO A 210 13.26 10.04 -4.94
CA PRO A 210 14.42 10.27 -5.82
C PRO A 210 14.99 8.97 -6.42
N ILE A 211 15.67 9.06 -7.57
CA ILE A 211 16.29 7.90 -8.22
C ILE A 211 17.67 7.68 -7.59
N TRP A 212 17.79 6.64 -6.77
CA TRP A 212 18.93 6.40 -5.88
C TRP A 212 20.30 6.25 -6.57
N ASN A 213 20.33 5.88 -7.85
CA ASN A 213 21.54 5.67 -8.63
C ASN A 213 21.85 6.83 -9.60
N LEU A 214 21.20 7.98 -9.42
CA LEU A 214 21.55 9.23 -10.09
C LEU A 214 22.19 10.21 -9.10
N PRO A 215 23.03 11.16 -9.57
CA PRO A 215 23.60 12.21 -8.72
C PRO A 215 22.53 13.07 -8.04
N LEU A 216 22.90 13.65 -6.88
CA LEU A 216 22.10 14.64 -6.14
C LEU A 216 22.07 15.99 -6.88
#